data_AF-A0A1E1VZQ0-F1
#
_entry.id   AF-A0A1E1VZQ0-F1
#
_cell.length_a   1.000
_cell.length_b   1.000
_cell.length_c   1.000
_cell.angle_alpha   90.00
_cell.angle_beta   90.00
_cell.angle_gamma   90.00
#
_symmetry.space_group_name_H-M   'P 1'
#
loop_
_entity.id
_entity.type
_entity.pdbx_description
1 polymer ?
#
loop_
_entity_poly.entity_id
_entity_poly.type
_entity_poly.pdbx_seq_one_letter_code
_entity_poly.pdbx_strand_id
1 'polypeptide(L)'
;QAAPANRAAPHFPHLVHEARARDNQPPPVLLTTVKAYDDDIGEYGTITYSIPSAKLRETFAIDSTSGALTSRVVLDREARAEWEVGVTASDGGGLLRHTVVRVRVQDV
;
A
#
# COMPACT_ATOMS: atom_id res chain seq x y z
N GLN A 1 11.84 3.78 35.01
CA GLN A 1 10.91 3.48 33.90
C GLN A 1 11.72 2.80 32.81
N ALA A 2 11.21 1.72 32.22
CA ALA A 2 11.85 1.15 31.03
C ALA A 2 11.65 2.13 29.86
N ALA A 3 12.70 2.37 29.07
CA ALA A 3 12.55 3.12 27.82
C ALA A 3 11.58 2.37 26.89
N PRO A 4 10.80 3.08 26.05
CA PRO A 4 10.06 2.42 24.99
C PRO A 4 11.05 1.62 24.12
N ALA A 5 10.67 0.40 23.75
CA ALA A 5 11.46 -0.49 22.92
C ALA A 5 10.56 -0.98 21.78
N ASN A 6 11.07 -0.99 20.55
CA ASN A 6 10.35 -1.54 19.40
C ASN A 6 10.32 -3.08 19.51
N ARG A 7 9.13 -3.66 19.69
CA ARG A 7 8.92 -5.09 19.99
C ARG A 7 7.92 -5.74 19.05
N ALA A 8 6.98 -4.98 18.51
CA ALA A 8 6.02 -5.42 17.52
C ALA A 8 6.47 -4.91 16.15
N ALA A 9 6.19 -5.69 15.11
CA ALA A 9 6.34 -5.18 13.75
C ALA A 9 4.94 -4.88 13.21
N PRO A 10 4.80 -3.95 12.25
CA PRO A 10 3.51 -3.64 11.67
C PRO A 10 2.87 -4.91 11.10
N HIS A 11 1.57 -5.10 11.23
CA HIS A 11 0.88 -6.26 10.67
C HIS A 11 -0.31 -5.84 9.81
N PHE A 12 -0.49 -6.56 8.71
CA PHE A 12 -1.67 -6.41 7.86
C PHE A 12 -2.72 -7.45 8.25
N PRO A 13 -4.01 -7.09 8.39
CA PRO A 13 -5.07 -8.07 8.63
C PRO A 13 -5.22 -9.10 7.50
N HIS A 14 -4.81 -8.72 6.29
CA HIS A 14 -4.89 -9.55 5.08
C HIS A 14 -3.54 -9.54 4.34
N LEU A 15 -3.12 -10.72 3.89
CA LEU A 15 -1.90 -10.87 3.08
C LEU A 15 -2.08 -10.38 1.63
N VAL A 16 -3.35 -10.35 1.17
CA VAL A 16 -3.75 -9.85 -0.15
C VAL A 16 -4.96 -8.95 0.03
N HIS A 17 -4.86 -7.72 -0.48
CA HIS A 17 -5.97 -6.77 -0.58
C HIS A 17 -6.48 -6.74 -2.02
N GLU A 18 -7.78 -6.92 -2.23
CA GLU A 18 -8.37 -6.75 -3.56
C GLU A 18 -8.82 -5.30 -3.77
N ALA A 19 -8.53 -4.76 -4.95
CA ALA A 19 -8.98 -3.46 -5.40
C ALA A 19 -9.54 -3.56 -6.81
N ARG A 20 -10.48 -2.68 -7.15
CA ARG A 20 -11.07 -2.59 -8.49
C ARG A 20 -10.79 -1.22 -9.07
N ALA A 21 -10.29 -1.20 -10.30
CA ALA A 21 -10.11 0.01 -11.08
C ALA A 21 -11.12 -0.01 -12.24
N ARG A 22 -11.75 1.12 -12.52
CA ARG A 22 -12.37 1.32 -13.83
C ARG A 22 -11.26 1.70 -14.82
N ASP A 23 -11.30 1.15 -16.02
CA ASP A 23 -10.37 1.53 -17.08
C ASP A 23 -10.64 2.98 -17.56
N ASN A 24 -9.68 3.53 -18.30
CA ASN A 24 -9.79 4.81 -18.99
C ASN A 24 -10.11 6.03 -18.10
N GLN A 25 -9.89 5.91 -16.79
CA GLN A 25 -10.08 7.01 -15.84
C GLN A 25 -8.85 7.94 -15.79
N PRO A 26 -9.03 9.27 -15.74
CA PRO A 26 -7.93 10.21 -15.65
C PRO A 26 -7.27 10.14 -14.26
N PRO A 27 -5.94 9.93 -14.17
CA PRO A 27 -5.24 9.91 -12.88
C PRO A 27 -5.18 11.29 -12.21
N PRO A 28 -5.08 11.36 -10.86
CA PRO A 28 -4.96 10.23 -9.95
C PRO A 28 -6.31 9.58 -9.62
N VAL A 29 -6.37 8.24 -9.67
CA VAL A 29 -7.55 7.46 -9.29
C VAL A 29 -7.27 6.71 -8.00
N LEU A 30 -8.10 6.91 -6.97
CA LEU A 30 -8.03 6.13 -5.73
C LEU A 30 -8.49 4.70 -5.99
N LEU A 31 -7.62 3.73 -5.72
CA LEU A 31 -7.88 2.31 -5.93
C LEU A 31 -8.35 1.64 -4.64
N THR A 32 -7.62 1.88 -3.54
CA THR A 32 -7.93 1.37 -2.21
C THR A 32 -7.09 2.09 -1.16
N THR A 33 -7.37 1.84 0.12
CA THR A 33 -6.54 2.28 1.24
C THR A 33 -6.06 1.06 2.00
N VAL A 34 -4.75 0.84 2.02
CA VAL A 34 -4.13 -0.27 2.74
C VAL A 34 -3.90 0.16 4.20
N LYS A 35 -4.18 -0.73 5.14
CA LYS A 35 -4.01 -0.45 6.58
C LYS A 35 -3.24 -1.57 7.26
N ALA A 36 -2.14 -1.19 7.89
CA ALA A 36 -1.41 -2.00 8.86
C ALA A 36 -1.64 -1.44 10.28
N TYR A 37 -1.28 -2.24 11.27
CA TYR A 37 -1.43 -1.93 12.70
C TYR A 37 -0.14 -2.31 13.42
N ASP A 38 0.21 -1.53 14.43
CA ASP A 38 1.36 -1.77 15.29
C ASP A 38 0.94 -1.45 16.73
N ASP A 39 1.32 -2.32 17.66
CA ASP A 39 0.90 -2.27 19.06
C ASP A 39 1.90 -1.51 19.95
N ASP A 40 3.03 -1.06 19.38
CA ASP A 40 3.99 -0.22 20.08
C ASP A 40 3.53 1.24 20.23
N ILE A 41 4.12 1.95 21.19
CA ILE A 41 3.70 3.30 21.58
C ILE A 41 4.58 4.35 20.89
N GLY A 42 3.96 5.41 20.40
CA GLY A 42 4.66 6.57 19.85
C GLY A 42 5.26 6.27 18.48
N GLU A 43 6.52 6.65 18.28
CA GLU A 43 7.20 6.51 16.98
C GLU A 43 7.33 5.06 16.53
N TYR A 44 7.51 4.12 17.47
CA TYR A 44 7.57 2.68 17.19
C TYR A 44 6.22 2.08 16.80
N GLY A 45 5.10 2.75 17.08
CA GLY A 45 3.79 2.38 16.53
C GLY A 45 3.39 3.17 15.27
N THR A 46 4.23 4.13 14.84
CA THR A 46 3.89 5.03 13.74
C THR A 46 4.30 4.40 12.41
N ILE A 47 3.30 4.03 11.62
CA ILE A 47 3.48 3.28 10.38
C ILE A 47 3.63 4.22 9.18
N THR A 48 4.59 3.90 8.33
CA THR A 48 4.76 4.50 7.01
C THR A 48 4.62 3.45 5.91
N TYR A 49 4.01 3.84 4.80
CA TYR A 49 3.74 2.96 3.66
C TYR A 49 4.62 3.30 2.46
N SER A 50 5.04 2.28 1.70
CA SER A 50 5.79 2.47 0.46
C SER A 50 5.56 1.34 -0.55
N ILE A 51 5.83 1.64 -1.83
CA ILE A 51 5.92 0.64 -2.90
C ILE A 51 7.42 0.37 -3.14
N PRO A 52 7.92 -0.85 -2.85
CA PRO A 52 9.35 -1.14 -2.97
C PRO A 52 9.84 -1.23 -4.42
N SER A 53 8.95 -1.61 -5.36
CA SER A 53 9.30 -1.73 -6.77
C SER A 53 9.35 -0.36 -7.46
N ALA A 54 10.53 0.02 -7.96
CA ALA A 54 10.73 1.25 -8.71
C ALA A 54 9.83 1.33 -9.95
N LYS A 55 9.69 0.22 -10.70
CA LYS A 55 8.81 0.12 -11.87
C LYS A 55 7.34 0.33 -11.50
N LEU A 56 6.88 -0.24 -10.39
CA LEU A 56 5.49 -0.05 -9.97
C LEU A 56 5.23 1.38 -9.49
N ARG A 57 6.23 2.10 -8.97
CA ARG A 57 6.10 3.53 -8.63
C ARG A 57 5.90 4.44 -9.84
N GLU A 58 6.18 3.97 -11.06
CA GLU A 58 5.85 4.71 -12.29
C GLU A 58 4.34 4.66 -12.57
N THR A 59 3.68 3.55 -12.22
CA THR A 59 2.24 3.31 -12.48
C THR A 59 1.35 3.67 -11.28
N PHE A 60 1.84 3.48 -10.06
CA PHE A 60 1.08 3.64 -8.83
C PHE A 60 1.80 4.55 -7.83
N ALA A 61 1.03 5.24 -6.99
CA ALA A 61 1.54 5.96 -5.84
C ALA A 61 0.83 5.45 -4.58
N ILE A 62 1.52 5.46 -3.45
CA ILE A 62 0.91 5.25 -2.14
C ILE A 62 1.24 6.44 -1.26
N ASP A 63 0.22 6.99 -0.61
CA ASP A 63 0.42 8.00 0.41
C ASP A 63 1.07 7.35 1.65
N SER A 64 2.20 7.89 2.07
CA SER A 64 3.04 7.27 3.10
C SER A 64 2.38 7.22 4.47
N THR A 65 1.36 8.04 4.73
CA THR A 65 0.74 8.18 6.06
C THR A 65 -0.61 7.49 6.13
N SER A 66 -1.45 7.71 5.11
CA SER A 66 -2.80 7.15 5.04
C SER A 66 -2.87 5.75 4.43
N GLY A 67 -1.85 5.34 3.66
CA GLY A 67 -1.85 4.08 2.92
C GLY A 67 -2.77 4.10 1.69
N ALA A 68 -3.23 5.29 1.26
CA ALA A 68 -4.05 5.45 0.07
C ALA A 68 -3.25 5.11 -1.20
N LEU A 69 -3.62 4.03 -1.88
CA LEU A 69 -3.03 3.59 -3.14
C LEU A 69 -3.80 4.20 -4.32
N THR A 70 -3.09 4.93 -5.18
CA THR A 70 -3.65 5.59 -6.36
C THR A 70 -2.93 5.17 -7.64
N SER A 71 -3.60 5.27 -8.78
CA SER A 71 -2.94 5.19 -10.09
C SER A 71 -2.33 6.54 -10.48
N ARG A 72 -1.16 6.51 -11.13
CA ARG A 72 -0.48 7.67 -11.72
C ARG A 72 -0.69 7.78 -13.22
N VAL A 73 -1.17 6.72 -13.83
CA VAL A 73 -1.44 6.60 -15.26
C VAL A 73 -2.87 6.14 -15.49
N VAL A 74 -3.36 6.32 -16.71
CA VAL A 74 -4.60 5.70 -17.16
C VAL A 74 -4.37 4.19 -17.21
N LEU A 75 -5.24 3.44 -16.52
CA LEU A 75 -5.24 1.99 -16.59
C LEU A 75 -6.15 1.57 -17.74
N ASP A 76 -5.66 0.64 -18.55
CA ASP A 76 -6.36 0.11 -19.71
C ASP A 76 -6.48 -1.40 -19.53
N ARG A 77 -7.71 -1.92 -19.60
CA ARG A 77 -7.97 -3.33 -19.30
C ARG A 77 -7.40 -4.21 -20.40
N GLU A 78 -7.54 -3.80 -21.65
CA GLU A 78 -7.04 -4.49 -22.84
C GLU A 78 -5.51 -4.65 -22.80
N ALA A 79 -4.79 -3.60 -22.37
CA ALA A 79 -3.36 -3.68 -22.14
C ALA A 79 -3.00 -4.56 -20.94
N ARG A 80 -3.68 -4.39 -19.80
CA ARG A 80 -3.44 -5.18 -18.59
C ARG A 80 -4.62 -5.18 -17.61
N ALA A 81 -5.33 -6.30 -17.55
CA ALA A 81 -6.49 -6.49 -16.70
C ALA A 81 -6.20 -6.66 -15.21
N GLU A 82 -4.98 -7.06 -14.81
CA GLU A 82 -4.64 -7.28 -13.40
C GLU A 82 -3.21 -6.82 -13.05
N TRP A 83 -3.09 -6.19 -11.88
CA TRP A 83 -1.82 -5.76 -11.29
C TRP A 83 -1.67 -6.31 -9.88
N GLU A 84 -0.46 -6.76 -9.56
CA GLU A 84 -0.07 -7.07 -8.18
C GLU A 84 0.90 -6.00 -7.70
N VAL A 85 0.44 -5.18 -6.76
CA VAL A 85 1.20 -4.06 -6.20
C VAL A 85 1.68 -4.44 -4.81
N GLY A 86 2.97 -4.74 -4.68
CA GLY A 86 3.59 -4.94 -3.37
C GLY A 86 3.61 -3.64 -2.57
N VAL A 87 3.18 -3.71 -1.31
CA VAL A 87 3.18 -2.61 -0.35
C VAL A 87 3.96 -3.02 0.89
N THR A 88 4.82 -2.13 1.36
CA THR A 88 5.56 -2.30 2.61
C THR A 88 5.02 -1.32 3.65
N ALA A 89 4.74 -1.82 4.86
CA ALA A 89 4.54 -1.01 6.06
C ALA A 89 5.82 -1.09 6.90
N SER A 90 6.31 0.05 7.39
CA SER A 90 7.44 0.15 8.31
C SER A 90 7.05 1.02 9.49
N ASP A 91 7.36 0.58 10.70
CA ASP A 91 7.32 1.46 11.87
C ASP A 91 8.53 2.41 11.90
N GLY A 92 8.54 3.35 12.85
CA GLY A 92 9.66 4.27 13.06
C GLY A 92 10.92 3.63 13.69
N GLY A 93 10.82 2.41 14.21
CA GLY A 93 11.98 1.64 14.68
C GLY A 93 12.62 0.73 13.61
N GLY A 94 12.09 0.74 12.39
CA GLY A 94 12.59 0.01 11.23
C GLY A 94 12.10 -1.43 11.08
N LEU A 95 11.17 -1.92 11.90
CA LEU A 95 10.55 -3.22 11.63
C LEU A 95 9.49 -3.04 10.54
N LEU A 96 9.45 -4.03 9.63
CA LEU A 96 8.65 -3.95 8.42
C LEU A 96 7.86 -5.22 8.16
N ARG A 97 6.77 -5.06 7.39
CA ARG A 97 6.01 -6.17 6.78
C ARG A 97 5.55 -5.79 5.39
N HIS A 98 5.17 -6.82 4.64
CA HIS A 98 4.71 -6.71 3.26
C HIS A 98 3.28 -7.24 3.11
N THR A 99 2.55 -6.64 2.19
CA THR A 99 1.28 -7.15 1.67
C THR A 99 1.21 -6.91 0.15
N VAL A 100 0.25 -7.54 -0.51
CA VAL A 100 0.02 -7.35 -1.95
C VAL A 100 -1.37 -6.76 -2.16
N VAL A 101 -1.47 -5.70 -2.97
CA VAL A 101 -2.75 -5.22 -3.49
C VAL A 101 -2.95 -5.77 -4.90
N ARG A 102 -3.94 -6.63 -5.09
CA ARG A 102 -4.36 -7.13 -6.40
C ARG A 102 -5.42 -6.19 -6.98
N VAL A 103 -5.01 -5.39 -7.96
CA VAL A 103 -5.88 -4.43 -8.66
C VAL A 103 -6.43 -5.10 -9.91
N ARG A 104 -7.75 -5.28 -9.98
CA ARG A 104 -8.44 -5.76 -11.18
C ARG A 104 -9.05 -4.57 -11.93
N VAL A 105 -8.68 -4.42 -13.20
CA VAL A 105 -9.22 -3.40 -14.09
C VAL A 105 -10.50 -3.95 -14.73
N GLN A 106 -11.58 -3.18 -14.68
CA GLN A 106 -12.91 -3.52 -15.18
C GLN A 106 -13.31 -2.52 -16.25
N ASP A 107 -14.05 -2.99 -17.27
CA ASP A 107 -14.66 -2.10 -18.26
C ASP A 107 -15.59 -1.11 -17.55
N VAL A 108 -15.58 0.13 -18.05
CA VAL A 108 -16.58 1.14 -17.74
C VAL A 108 -17.98 0.75 -18.21
#